data_AF-A0AA88W877-F1
#
_entry.id   AF-A0AA88W877-F1
#
_cell.length_a   1.000
_cell.length_b   1.000
_cell.length_c   1.000
_cell.angle_alpha   90.00
_cell.angle_beta   90.00
_cell.angle_gamma   90.00
#
_symmetry.space_group_name_H-M   'P 1'
#
loop_
_entity.id
_entity.type
_entity.pdbx_description
1 polymer ?
#
loop_
_entity_poly.entity_id
_entity_poly.type
_entity_poly.pdbx_seq_one_letter_code
_entity_poly.pdbx_strand_id
1 'polypeptide(L)'
;MDRLQGSRRDIVRYGSLGIALSCLLFTVANWKSMQYASPKAVWNLLFGVSSPTFEQREEKSRSVRIQQFMNYISDLESRGTATLVPEFPAKLDWLNTAPLQLHRDLKGKVVLLDFWTYCCINCMHVLPDLKFLEKKYNDKPACKFSNMLLPMWDMVVITL
;
A
#
# COMPACT_ATOMS: atom_id res chain seq x y z
N MET A 1 36.07 33.61 -39.93
CA MET A 1 35.21 32.43 -39.71
C MET A 1 35.84 31.63 -38.59
N ASP A 2 35.51 32.01 -37.35
CA ASP A 2 36.25 31.56 -36.17
C ASP A 2 35.76 30.19 -35.68
N ARG A 3 36.75 29.32 -35.51
CA ARG A 3 36.66 27.91 -35.15
C ARG A 3 36.32 27.80 -33.66
N LEU A 4 35.06 27.51 -33.33
CA LEU A 4 34.62 27.15 -31.97
C LEU A 4 35.26 25.82 -31.55
N GLN A 5 36.47 25.88 -31.00
CA GLN A 5 37.21 24.72 -30.50
C GLN A 5 37.12 24.67 -28.98
N GLY A 6 35.92 24.37 -28.47
CA GLY A 6 35.69 24.13 -27.04
C GLY A 6 36.37 22.85 -26.57
N SER A 7 36.94 22.86 -25.36
CA SER A 7 37.58 21.69 -24.75
C SER A 7 36.58 20.55 -24.64
N ARG A 8 36.97 19.32 -25.01
CA ARG A 8 36.06 18.15 -24.99
C ARG A 8 35.32 17.97 -23.64
N ARG A 9 35.93 18.43 -22.54
CA ARG A 9 35.32 18.45 -21.20
C ARG A 9 34.10 19.38 -21.10
N ASP A 10 34.12 20.51 -21.78
CA ASP A 10 33.02 21.48 -21.78
C ASP A 10 31.86 20.96 -22.62
N ILE A 11 32.14 20.29 -23.74
CA ILE A 11 31.11 19.64 -24.58
C ILE A 11 30.36 18.57 -23.78
N VAL A 12 31.07 17.74 -23.01
CA VAL A 12 30.44 16.72 -22.16
C VAL A 12 29.64 17.37 -21.02
N ARG A 13 30.14 18.44 -20.40
CA ARG A 13 29.42 19.16 -19.34
C ARG A 13 28.16 19.85 -19.84
N TYR A 14 28.20 20.54 -20.97
CA TYR A 14 27.01 21.18 -21.54
C TYR A 14 26.02 20.15 -22.09
N GLY A 15 26.52 19.03 -22.63
CA GLY A 15 25.69 17.91 -23.05
C GLY A 15 24.93 17.27 -21.89
N SER A 16 25.62 16.95 -20.78
CA SER A 16 24.96 16.36 -19.60
C SER A 16 24.03 17.34 -18.91
N LEU A 17 24.38 18.63 -18.85
CA LEU A 17 23.50 19.68 -18.34
C LEU A 17 22.23 19.81 -19.17
N GLY A 18 22.34 19.73 -20.50
CA GLY A 18 21.19 19.74 -21.41
C GLY A 18 20.24 18.55 -21.21
N ILE A 19 20.81 17.36 -20.99
CA ILE A 19 20.02 16.14 -20.69
C ILE A 19 19.35 16.24 -19.32
N ALA A 20 20.05 16.77 -18.31
CA ALA A 20 19.46 16.97 -16.98
C ALA A 20 18.30 17.98 -17.02
N LEU A 21 18.47 19.08 -17.76
CA LEU A 21 17.42 20.08 -17.98
C LEU A 21 16.22 19.52 -18.75
N SER A 22 16.44 18.69 -19.77
CA SER A 22 15.34 18.09 -20.51
C SER A 22 14.54 17.09 -19.66
N CYS A 23 15.23 16.28 -18.85
CA CYS A 23 14.57 15.40 -17.87
C CYS A 23 13.77 16.18 -16.82
N LEU A 24 14.33 17.27 -16.29
CA LEU A 24 13.64 18.12 -15.30
C LEU A 24 12.40 18.80 -15.91
N LEU A 25 12.50 19.31 -17.13
CA LEU A 25 11.37 19.93 -17.81
C LEU A 25 10.27 18.90 -18.11
N PHE A 26 10.65 17.68 -18.50
CA PHE A 26 9.71 16.60 -18.76
C PHE A 26 8.97 16.17 -17.47
N THR A 27 9.66 16.08 -16.34
CA THR A 27 9.01 15.73 -15.05
C THR A 27 8.08 16.82 -14.56
N VAL A 28 8.45 18.10 -14.71
CA VAL A 28 7.58 19.23 -14.33
C VAL A 28 6.37 19.34 -15.24
N ALA A 29 6.53 19.16 -16.55
CA ALA A 29 5.40 19.19 -17.49
C ALA A 29 4.42 18.02 -17.27
N ASN A 30 4.92 16.86 -16.85
CA ASN A 30 4.13 15.68 -16.54
C ASN A 30 3.83 15.51 -15.04
N TRP A 31 3.91 16.59 -14.25
CA TRP A 31 3.73 16.55 -12.79
C TRP A 31 2.37 15.98 -12.37
N LYS A 32 1.36 16.11 -13.22
CA LYS A 32 0.03 15.54 -13.00
C LYS A 32 0.04 14.00 -12.91
N SER A 33 1.04 13.34 -13.49
CA SER A 33 1.27 11.90 -13.40
C SER A 33 1.94 11.49 -12.09
N MET A 34 2.57 12.42 -11.35
CA MET A 34 3.21 12.16 -10.04
C MET A 34 2.23 12.29 -8.86
N GLN A 35 0.98 12.65 -9.10
CA GLN A 35 -0.05 12.75 -8.04
C GLN A 35 -0.32 11.41 -7.32
N TYR A 36 0.09 10.30 -7.93
CA TYR A 36 -0.01 8.95 -7.34
C TYR A 36 1.16 8.61 -6.40
N ALA A 37 2.25 9.38 -6.44
CA ALA A 37 3.34 9.22 -5.49
C ALA A 37 2.95 9.92 -4.18
N SER A 38 2.67 9.13 -3.14
CA SER A 38 2.42 9.67 -1.80
C SER A 38 3.57 10.62 -1.41
N PRO A 39 3.28 11.87 -1.01
CA PRO A 39 4.32 12.83 -0.61
C PRO A 39 5.23 12.27 0.50
N LYS A 40 4.66 11.43 1.37
CA LYS A 40 5.38 10.71 2.44
C LYS A 40 6.32 9.64 1.89
N ALA A 41 5.93 8.93 0.84
CA ALA A 41 6.80 7.93 0.20
C ALA A 41 7.99 8.60 -0.50
N VAL A 42 7.76 9.74 -1.16
CA VAL A 42 8.83 10.55 -1.77
C VAL A 42 9.78 11.09 -0.70
N TRP A 43 9.24 11.60 0.42
CA TRP A 43 10.05 12.07 1.55
C TRP A 43 10.90 10.95 2.16
N ASN A 44 10.29 9.78 2.36
CA ASN A 44 10.96 8.58 2.88
C ASN A 44 12.04 8.06 1.93
N LEU A 45 11.84 8.20 0.61
CA LEU A 45 12.81 7.81 -0.41
C LEU A 45 14.00 8.79 -0.48
N LEU A 46 13.75 10.10 -0.36
CA LEU A 46 14.78 11.14 -0.46
C LEU A 46 15.65 11.23 0.79
N PHE A 47 15.08 11.04 1.98
CA PHE A 47 15.80 11.21 3.24
C PHE A 47 16.09 9.89 3.97
N GLY A 48 15.64 8.76 3.41
CA GLY A 48 15.82 7.44 3.98
C GLY A 48 14.97 7.23 5.23
N VAL A 49 14.21 6.14 5.27
CA VAL A 49 13.62 5.65 6.52
C VAL A 49 14.75 5.07 7.36
N SER A 50 14.94 5.58 8.58
CA SER A 50 15.76 4.93 9.59
C SER A 50 15.20 3.53 9.84
N SER A 51 15.78 2.53 9.20
CA SER A 51 15.42 1.13 9.43
C SER A 51 16.05 0.72 10.75
N PRO A 52 15.26 0.23 11.73
CA PRO A 52 15.85 -0.31 12.95
C PRO A 52 16.70 -1.53 12.59
N THR A 53 17.96 -1.55 13.06
CA THR A 53 18.87 -2.68 12.94
C THR A 53 18.19 -3.93 13.49
N PHE A 54 18.01 -4.94 12.63
CA PHE A 54 17.38 -6.21 12.97
C PHE A 54 18.39 -7.09 13.71
N GLU A 55 18.64 -6.79 14.99
CA GLU A 55 19.26 -7.76 15.90
C GLU A 55 18.20 -8.72 16.44
N GLN A 56 18.55 -10.02 16.42
CA GLN A 56 17.74 -11.13 16.92
C GLN A 56 17.36 -10.94 18.40
N ARG A 57 16.08 -10.62 18.68
CA ARG A 57 15.47 -10.76 20.01
C ARG A 57 13.96 -10.91 19.86
N GLU A 58 13.51 -12.16 19.65
CA GLU A 58 12.15 -12.53 19.25
C GLU A 58 11.01 -12.06 20.18
N GLU A 59 11.29 -11.76 21.46
CA GLU A 59 10.27 -11.30 22.41
C GLU A 59 10.15 -9.77 22.52
N LYS A 60 11.28 -9.05 22.57
CA LYS A 60 11.29 -7.58 22.66
C LYS A 60 10.82 -6.91 21.37
N SER A 61 11.11 -7.52 20.21
CA SER A 61 10.69 -7.00 18.91
C SER A 61 9.17 -7.10 18.71
N ARG A 62 8.56 -8.21 19.17
CA ARG A 62 7.10 -8.42 19.07
C ARG A 62 6.33 -7.42 19.92
N SER A 63 6.74 -7.20 21.17
CA SER A 63 6.09 -6.24 22.08
C SER A 63 6.22 -4.80 21.60
N VAL A 64 7.40 -4.42 21.07
CA VAL A 64 7.63 -3.07 20.50
C VAL A 64 6.75 -2.83 19.27
N ARG A 65 6.63 -3.80 18.36
CA ARG A 65 5.76 -3.68 17.18
C ARG A 65 4.28 -3.58 17.55
N ILE A 66 3.83 -4.39 18.51
CA ILE A 66 2.46 -4.31 19.02
C ILE A 66 2.21 -2.94 19.64
N GLN A 67 3.14 -2.43 20.46
CA GLN A 67 3.01 -1.09 21.05
C GLN A 67 2.96 0.01 20.00
N GLN A 68 3.79 -0.06 18.95
CA GLN A 68 3.72 0.87 17.83
C GLN A 68 2.34 0.84 17.15
N PHE A 69 1.79 -0.36 16.97
CA PHE A 69 0.48 -0.54 16.36
C PHE A 69 -0.65 0.02 17.24
N MET A 70 -0.60 -0.25 18.55
CA MET A 70 -1.58 0.29 19.51
C MET A 70 -1.53 1.82 19.56
N ASN A 71 -0.33 2.41 19.56
CA ASN A 71 -0.16 3.86 19.54
C ASN A 71 -0.70 4.47 18.25
N TYR A 72 -0.49 3.81 17.11
CA TYR A 72 -1.02 4.25 15.82
C TYR A 72 -2.56 4.21 15.78
N ILE A 73 -3.17 3.13 16.27
CA ILE A 73 -4.64 3.03 16.34
C ILE A 73 -5.21 4.12 17.25
N SER A 74 -4.61 4.33 18.43
CA SER A 74 -5.03 5.38 19.37
C SER A 74 -4.92 6.78 18.77
N ASP A 75 -3.85 7.08 18.03
CA ASP A 75 -3.69 8.35 17.32
C ASP A 75 -4.76 8.54 16.23
N LEU A 76 -5.08 7.49 15.45
CA LEU A 76 -6.15 7.55 14.46
C LEU A 76 -7.53 7.79 15.08
N GLU A 77 -7.84 7.08 16.16
CA GLU A 77 -9.10 7.24 16.90
C GLU A 77 -9.23 8.66 17.48
N SER A 78 -8.15 9.19 18.06
CA SER A 78 -8.13 10.53 18.66
C SER A 78 -8.30 11.67 17.64
N ARG A 79 -7.78 11.50 16.42
CA ARG A 79 -7.90 12.50 15.35
C ARG A 79 -9.28 12.52 14.70
N GLY A 80 -10.06 11.44 14.82
CA GLY A 80 -11.38 11.32 14.20
C GLY A 80 -11.40 11.52 12.67
N THR A 81 -10.23 11.51 12.02
CA THR A 81 -10.05 11.79 10.58
C THR A 81 -9.84 10.48 9.81
N ALA A 82 -10.42 9.38 10.30
CA ALA A 82 -10.36 8.12 9.58
C ALA A 82 -11.16 8.25 8.28
N THR A 83 -10.49 8.06 7.15
CA THR A 83 -11.15 8.07 5.84
C THR A 83 -12.20 6.96 5.80
N LEU A 84 -13.45 7.34 5.52
CA LEU A 84 -14.52 6.38 5.31
C LEU A 84 -14.20 5.52 4.08
N VAL A 85 -14.28 4.20 4.26
CA VAL A 85 -14.09 3.24 3.17
C VAL A 85 -15.30 3.35 2.23
N PRO A 86 -15.12 3.50 0.91
CA PRO A 86 -16.24 3.54 -0.02
C PRO A 86 -17.00 2.21 -0.04
N GLU A 87 -18.30 2.25 -0.36
CA GLU A 87 -19.10 1.03 -0.50
C GLU A 87 -18.67 0.14 -1.66
N PHE A 88 -19.01 -1.15 -1.57
CA PHE A 88 -18.78 -2.08 -2.67
C PHE A 88 -19.65 -1.74 -3.89
N PRO A 89 -19.12 -1.82 -5.11
CA PRO A 89 -19.90 -1.64 -6.34
C PRO A 89 -21.09 -2.60 -6.42
N ALA A 90 -22.24 -2.11 -6.90
CA ALA A 90 -23.49 -2.88 -6.92
C ALA A 90 -23.53 -4.07 -7.90
N LYS A 91 -22.59 -4.17 -8.85
CA LYS A 91 -22.56 -5.19 -9.92
C LYS A 91 -21.39 -6.15 -9.77
N LEU A 92 -21.24 -6.73 -8.59
CA LEU A 92 -20.16 -7.66 -8.28
C LEU A 92 -20.72 -9.04 -7.98
N ASP A 93 -19.98 -10.06 -8.42
CA ASP A 93 -20.30 -11.44 -8.13
C ASP A 93 -19.70 -11.81 -6.77
N TRP A 94 -20.52 -12.40 -5.90
CA TRP A 94 -20.09 -12.82 -4.58
C TRP A 94 -19.89 -14.32 -4.55
N LEU A 95 -18.82 -14.77 -3.90
CA LEU A 95 -18.54 -16.17 -3.67
C LEU A 95 -18.59 -16.47 -2.18
N ASN A 96 -19.12 -17.64 -1.83
CA ASN A 96 -19.27 -18.11 -0.45
C ASN A 96 -20.21 -17.28 0.45
N THR A 97 -20.74 -16.14 0.00
CA THR A 97 -21.71 -15.32 0.74
C THR A 97 -22.75 -14.65 -0.17
N ALA A 98 -23.84 -14.18 0.42
CA ALA A 98 -24.71 -13.18 -0.21
C ALA A 98 -23.97 -11.82 -0.30
N PRO A 99 -24.45 -10.88 -1.15
CA PRO A 99 -23.87 -9.54 -1.23
C PRO A 99 -23.85 -8.84 0.13
N LEU A 100 -22.67 -8.39 0.55
CA LEU A 100 -22.46 -7.67 1.81
C LEU A 100 -22.35 -6.16 1.57
N GLN A 101 -22.80 -5.37 2.52
CA GLN A 101 -22.64 -3.91 2.55
C GLN A 101 -21.70 -3.50 3.69
N LEU A 102 -20.68 -2.69 3.38
CA LEU A 102 -19.65 -2.31 4.36
C LEU A 102 -20.24 -1.55 5.55
N HIS A 103 -21.09 -0.57 5.30
CA HIS A 103 -21.62 0.30 6.36
C HIS A 103 -22.74 -0.34 7.17
N ARG A 104 -23.40 -1.38 6.64
CA ARG A 104 -24.54 -2.04 7.27
C ARG A 104 -24.15 -3.34 7.96
N ASP A 105 -23.47 -4.24 7.24
CA ASP A 105 -23.26 -5.63 7.70
C ASP A 105 -21.91 -5.81 8.42
N LEU A 106 -20.94 -4.93 8.12
CA LEU A 106 -19.57 -4.98 8.62
C LEU A 106 -19.24 -3.90 9.66
N LYS A 107 -20.23 -3.07 10.03
CA LYS A 107 -20.07 -2.06 11.07
C LYS A 107 -19.80 -2.70 12.43
N GLY A 108 -18.76 -2.22 13.12
CA GLY A 108 -18.35 -2.70 14.45
C GLY A 108 -17.57 -4.02 14.44
N LYS A 109 -17.19 -4.49 13.25
CA LYS A 109 -16.28 -5.63 13.06
C LYS A 109 -14.95 -5.10 12.52
N VAL A 110 -13.85 -5.81 12.80
CA VAL A 110 -12.59 -5.49 12.14
C VAL A 110 -12.63 -6.15 10.76
N VAL A 111 -12.29 -5.43 9.70
CA VAL A 111 -12.34 -5.96 8.34
C VAL A 111 -10.97 -5.82 7.70
N LEU A 112 -10.41 -6.95 7.26
CA LEU A 112 -9.20 -7.08 6.46
C LEU A 112 -9.58 -7.30 4.98
N LEU A 113 -9.37 -6.30 4.14
CA LEU A 113 -9.58 -6.42 2.70
C LEU A 113 -8.27 -6.87 2.04
N ASP A 114 -8.28 -8.06 1.40
CA ASP A 114 -7.15 -8.60 0.65
C ASP A 114 -7.44 -8.56 -0.86
N PHE A 115 -6.61 -7.82 -1.59
CA PHE A 115 -6.71 -7.68 -3.04
C PHE A 115 -5.72 -8.64 -3.69
N TRP A 116 -6.22 -9.71 -4.32
CA TRP A 116 -5.37 -10.74 -4.91
C TRP A 116 -5.79 -11.12 -6.33
N THR A 117 -5.09 -12.09 -6.91
CA THR A 117 -5.48 -12.73 -8.17
C THR A 117 -4.82 -14.10 -8.25
N TYR A 118 -5.50 -15.07 -8.86
CA TYR A 118 -5.01 -16.46 -8.96
C TYR A 118 -3.63 -16.60 -9.63
N CYS A 119 -3.24 -15.68 -10.52
CA CYS A 119 -1.95 -15.76 -11.21
C CYS A 119 -0.78 -15.15 -10.42
N CYS A 120 -1.02 -14.54 -9.25
CA CYS A 120 0.02 -13.85 -8.50
C CYS A 120 0.70 -14.77 -7.48
N ILE A 121 2.00 -15.04 -7.70
CA ILE A 121 2.82 -15.85 -6.79
C ILE A 121 2.91 -15.25 -5.38
N ASN A 122 3.00 -13.92 -5.26
CA ASN A 122 3.03 -13.25 -3.96
C ASN A 122 1.74 -13.47 -3.18
N CYS A 123 0.59 -13.45 -3.86
CA CYS A 123 -0.70 -13.69 -3.21
C CYS A 123 -0.83 -15.13 -2.74
N MET A 124 -0.39 -16.10 -3.54
CA MET A 124 -0.43 -17.52 -3.15
C MET A 124 0.32 -17.81 -1.85
N HIS A 125 1.40 -17.09 -1.56
CA HIS A 125 2.13 -17.23 -0.31
C HIS A 125 1.37 -16.68 0.92
N VAL A 126 0.45 -15.74 0.73
CA VAL A 126 -0.33 -15.14 1.83
C VAL A 126 -1.58 -15.96 2.15
N LEU A 127 -2.16 -16.67 1.17
CA LEU A 127 -3.32 -17.55 1.37
C LEU A 127 -3.23 -18.52 2.57
N PRO A 128 -2.12 -19.24 2.84
CA PRO A 128 -2.03 -20.13 4.01
C PRO A 128 -2.09 -19.37 5.34
N ASP A 129 -1.53 -18.16 5.41
CA ASP A 129 -1.59 -17.32 6.61
C ASP A 129 -3.02 -16.83 6.85
N LEU A 130 -3.73 -16.46 5.78
CA LEU A 130 -5.14 -16.06 5.86
C LEU A 130 -6.02 -17.22 6.34
N LYS A 131 -5.79 -18.44 5.83
CA LYS A 131 -6.49 -19.65 6.27
C LYS A 131 -6.20 -19.98 7.75
N PHE A 132 -4.99 -19.70 8.22
CA PHE A 132 -4.66 -19.84 9.64
C PHE A 132 -5.40 -18.81 10.49
N LEU A 133 -5.47 -17.55 10.06
CA LEU A 133 -6.22 -16.50 10.74
C LEU A 133 -7.72 -16.83 10.80
N GLU A 134 -8.28 -17.35 9.69
CA GLU A 134 -9.65 -17.85 9.62
C GLU A 134 -9.92 -18.90 10.68
N LYS A 135 -9.11 -19.95 10.71
CA LYS A 135 -9.27 -21.01 11.70
C LYS A 135 -9.11 -20.52 13.13
N LYS A 136 -8.18 -19.57 13.37
CA LYS A 136 -7.87 -19.07 14.71
C LYS A 136 -8.95 -18.17 15.30
N TYR A 137 -9.66 -17.42 14.45
CA TYR A 137 -10.63 -16.42 14.88
C TYR A 137 -12.08 -16.75 14.51
N ASN A 138 -12.34 -17.94 13.95
CA ASN A 138 -13.68 -18.41 13.59
C ASN A 138 -14.69 -18.35 14.75
N ASP A 139 -14.22 -18.56 15.99
CA ASP A 139 -15.08 -18.58 17.18
C ASP A 139 -15.48 -17.18 17.68
N LYS A 140 -14.92 -16.11 17.09
CA LYS A 140 -15.22 -14.74 17.48
C LYS A 140 -16.32 -14.16 16.59
N PRO A 141 -17.42 -13.65 17.16
CA PRO A 141 -18.53 -13.10 16.36
C PRO A 141 -18.17 -11.85 15.56
N ALA A 142 -17.00 -11.25 15.84
CA ALA A 142 -16.45 -10.15 15.06
C ALA A 142 -15.94 -10.63 13.68
N CYS A 143 -15.39 -11.85 13.59
CA CYS A 143 -14.63 -12.33 12.43
C CYS A 143 -15.49 -13.18 11.49
N LYS A 144 -15.64 -12.74 10.24
CA LYS A 144 -16.37 -13.46 9.17
C LYS A 144 -15.59 -13.41 7.85
N PHE A 145 -15.27 -14.58 7.31
CA PHE A 145 -14.47 -14.68 6.09
C PHE A 145 -15.39 -14.77 4.88
N SER A 146 -15.19 -13.93 3.87
CA SER A 146 -16.03 -13.84 2.67
C SER A 146 -15.22 -13.48 1.42
N ASN A 147 -15.61 -13.99 0.25
CA ASN A 147 -14.87 -13.77 -0.99
C ASN A 147 -15.74 -13.00 -2.00
N MET A 148 -15.18 -12.03 -2.70
CA MET A 148 -15.88 -11.21 -3.68
C MET A 148 -15.12 -11.17 -5.00
N LEU A 149 -15.75 -11.60 -6.09
CA LEU A 149 -15.13 -11.54 -7.42
C LEU A 149 -15.34 -10.14 -8.01
N LEU A 150 -14.24 -9.42 -8.28
CA LEU A 150 -14.28 -8.28 -9.19
C LEU A 150 -13.90 -8.77 -10.60
N PRO A 151 -14.53 -8.24 -11.67
CA PRO A 151 -14.29 -8.67 -13.05
C PRO A 151 -12.85 -8.45 -13.58
N MET A 152 -11.95 -7.87 -12.77
CA MET A 152 -10.57 -7.59 -13.14
C MET A 152 -9.54 -8.08 -12.12
N TRP A 153 -9.95 -8.43 -10.88
CA TRP A 153 -9.08 -8.86 -9.77
C TRP A 153 -9.92 -9.64 -8.73
N ASP A 154 -9.58 -10.89 -8.42
CA ASP A 154 -10.30 -11.67 -7.39
C ASP A 154 -10.02 -11.06 -6.01
N MET A 155 -11.02 -10.49 -5.32
CA MET A 155 -10.81 -9.82 -4.04
C MET A 155 -11.34 -10.71 -2.91
N VAL A 156 -10.55 -10.95 -1.87
CA VAL A 156 -11.05 -11.63 -0.66
C VAL A 156 -11.30 -10.58 0.41
N VAL A 157 -12.52 -10.53 0.93
CA VAL A 157 -12.90 -9.68 2.07
C VAL A 157 -12.85 -10.54 3.32
N ILE A 158 -11.71 -10.52 4.00
CA ILE A 158 -11.56 -11.19 5.29
C ILE A 158 -12.09 -10.29 6.38
N THR A 159 -13.27 -10.53 6.94
CA THR A 159 -13.66 -9.82 8.17
C THR A 159 -12.96 -10.48 9.36
N LEU A 160 -12.09 -9.75 10.08
CA LEU A 160 -11.44 -10.12 11.35
C LEU A 160 -12.18 -9.56 12.57
#